data_AF-A0A7L1NB66-F1
#
_entry.id   AF-A0A7L1NB66-F1
#
_cell.length_a   1.000
_cell.length_b   1.000
_cell.length_c   1.000
_cell.angle_alpha   90.00
_cell.angle_beta   90.00
_cell.angle_gamma   90.00
#
_symmetry.space_group_name_H-M   'P 1'
#
loop_
_entity.id
_entity.type
_entity.pdbx_description
1 polymer ?
#
loop_
_entity_poly.entity_id
_entity_poly.type
_entity_poly.pdbx_seq_one_letter_code
_entity_poly.pdbx_strand_id
1 'polypeptide(L)'
;MLAYLPRPPPDGSQYGTFPHKPDPPASPGALPEDSRQQAKRSAPMPNPPSPPCRGAVIPSEPTLLLSRGSVAAQHRPGDPARCPPAAPREPGARWYPLHALSVPNIPSSARGRTSARSSAAASVPTAEGPHSRRRKLLDEDGPVVQAGKRQRQRYVTKVGKCQVNLGNIQEKKRFLSDIFTTIVDLKYRWFLFVFMMCYIVTWVVFAAIYLLDAWVRGDVWHRGDPDWQACIENVDGFVSALLFSVESQRTIGYGSRMVTANCAEGVILLMAQSIVGSMIDALMVGCMFVKISRPKKRAQTLIFSKNCVISRRDEKLCLMFRVGDLRESHMVDAKIRAKLIKSRQTAEGEFIPLEQSELNLGYDTGEDRLFLVEPQIICHVIDPRSPFWDMSAESLRWEQFEIIIILEGIVEATGMTCQARTSYTEDEILWGYRFEPCMSLEKGAFRVDYSRFEMTFEVQTPAASAKELHELRELEQQEHSTLSLYWDHLLQPCVP
;
A
#
# COMPACT_ATOMS: atom_id res chain seq x y z
N MET A 1 -8.46 35.58 48.98
CA MET A 1 -8.02 36.83 48.32
C MET A 1 -8.17 36.64 46.83
N LEU A 2 -8.59 37.68 46.07
CA LEU A 2 -8.48 37.88 44.62
C LEU A 2 -8.94 36.68 43.72
N ALA A 3 -10.12 36.70 43.08
CA ALA A 3 -10.58 37.61 42.00
C ALA A 3 -9.61 37.60 40.80
N TYR A 4 -9.94 37.15 39.58
CA TYR A 4 -11.24 36.93 38.91
C TYR A 4 -12.04 38.21 38.60
N LEU A 5 -11.75 38.81 37.43
CA LEU A 5 -12.55 39.83 36.72
C LEU A 5 -12.41 39.63 35.17
N PRO A 6 -13.29 40.19 34.32
CA PRO A 6 -13.81 39.45 33.16
C PRO A 6 -13.43 40.01 31.77
N ARG A 7 -13.91 39.34 30.72
CA ARG A 7 -14.02 39.89 29.35
C ARG A 7 -15.35 40.66 29.18
N PRO A 8 -15.41 41.68 28.30
CA PRO A 8 -16.62 42.47 28.01
C PRO A 8 -17.70 41.68 27.24
N PRO A 9 -18.97 42.17 27.21
CA PRO A 9 -20.13 41.43 26.71
C PRO A 9 -20.41 41.63 25.21
N PRO A 10 -21.31 40.80 24.63
CA PRO A 10 -21.92 41.03 23.32
C PRO A 10 -23.33 41.64 23.44
N ASP A 11 -23.47 42.93 23.15
CA ASP A 11 -24.75 43.54 22.76
C ASP A 11 -24.90 43.44 21.22
N GLY A 12 -26.10 43.29 20.63
CA GLY A 12 -27.42 43.07 21.22
C GLY A 12 -28.54 43.67 20.36
N SER A 13 -29.53 42.87 19.94
CA SER A 13 -30.78 43.28 19.22
C SER A 13 -30.59 43.81 17.77
N GLN A 14 -31.57 43.79 16.84
CA GLN A 14 -32.90 43.16 16.77
C GLN A 14 -33.43 43.11 15.30
N TYR A 15 -34.38 42.20 15.01
CA TYR A 15 -35.38 42.14 13.91
C TYR A 15 -35.08 42.56 12.45
N GLY A 16 -35.61 41.80 11.48
CA GLY A 16 -35.87 42.30 10.10
C GLY A 16 -36.12 41.20 9.04
N THR A 17 -37.35 41.12 8.49
CA THR A 17 -37.73 40.18 7.42
C THR A 17 -37.60 40.76 6.00
N PHE A 18 -37.25 39.88 5.04
CA PHE A 18 -37.61 39.81 3.60
C PHE A 18 -38.47 40.93 2.96
N PRO A 19 -38.19 41.31 1.69
CA PRO A 19 -38.76 40.56 0.55
C PRO A 19 -37.84 40.35 -0.68
N HIS A 20 -38.45 39.87 -1.79
CA HIS A 20 -37.86 39.13 -2.94
C HIS A 20 -38.01 39.87 -4.29
N LYS A 21 -37.56 39.23 -5.40
CA LYS A 21 -37.89 39.45 -6.85
C LYS A 21 -37.11 40.55 -7.64
N PRO A 22 -37.06 40.49 -9.00
CA PRO A 22 -37.03 39.31 -9.91
C PRO A 22 -36.15 39.45 -11.19
N ASP A 23 -35.85 38.35 -11.88
CA ASP A 23 -35.52 38.33 -13.34
C ASP A 23 -36.80 38.42 -14.19
N PRO A 24 -36.80 38.99 -15.43
CA PRO A 24 -36.65 38.19 -16.68
C PRO A 24 -36.10 39.04 -17.90
N PRO A 25 -36.34 38.72 -19.20
CA PRO A 25 -35.77 37.60 -19.99
C PRO A 25 -35.22 37.96 -21.42
N ALA A 26 -34.70 36.95 -22.12
CA ALA A 26 -34.74 36.71 -23.58
C ALA A 26 -33.76 37.41 -24.58
N SER A 27 -33.53 36.67 -25.68
CA SER A 27 -32.68 36.85 -26.88
C SER A 27 -33.37 37.65 -28.02
N PRO A 28 -32.84 37.84 -29.28
CA PRO A 28 -31.64 37.27 -29.93
C PRO A 28 -30.82 38.22 -30.86
N GLY A 29 -29.75 37.71 -31.51
CA GLY A 29 -29.40 38.09 -32.91
C GLY A 29 -27.94 38.43 -33.27
N ALA A 30 -27.66 38.35 -34.59
CA ALA A 30 -26.54 38.90 -35.38
C ALA A 30 -25.10 38.28 -35.29
N LEU A 31 -24.72 37.66 -36.42
CA LEU A 31 -23.38 37.49 -37.01
C LEU A 31 -23.13 38.63 -38.04
N PRO A 32 -21.99 38.74 -38.77
CA PRO A 32 -20.60 38.26 -38.58
C PRO A 32 -19.52 39.38 -38.79
N GLU A 33 -18.24 38.99 -38.81
CA GLU A 33 -17.09 39.43 -39.67
C GLU A 33 -15.80 39.22 -38.85
N ASP A 34 -14.92 38.25 -39.10
CA ASP A 34 -14.18 37.86 -40.31
C ASP A 34 -13.04 38.81 -40.72
N SER A 35 -11.85 38.58 -40.12
CA SER A 35 -10.58 38.75 -40.84
C SER A 35 -9.41 38.01 -40.17
N ARG A 36 -8.79 37.15 -41.00
CA ARG A 36 -7.34 36.97 -41.24
C ARG A 36 -6.37 37.96 -40.52
N GLN A 37 -5.12 37.59 -40.16
CA GLN A 37 -4.30 36.46 -40.62
C GLN A 37 -3.12 36.07 -39.70
N GLN A 38 -2.53 34.92 -40.06
CA GLN A 38 -1.18 34.37 -39.79
C GLN A 38 0.01 35.37 -39.78
N ALA A 39 1.23 35.07 -39.30
CA ALA A 39 1.81 34.05 -38.40
C ALA A 39 3.37 34.25 -38.30
N LYS A 40 4.09 33.32 -37.62
CA LYS A 40 5.59 33.17 -37.50
C LYS A 40 6.21 34.08 -36.41
N ARG A 41 7.13 33.63 -35.53
CA ARG A 41 8.45 32.92 -35.64
C ARG A 41 9.54 33.82 -36.29
N SER A 42 10.78 33.97 -35.77
CA SER A 42 11.46 33.31 -34.63
C SER A 42 12.90 33.84 -34.32
N ALA A 43 13.37 33.68 -33.06
CA ALA A 43 14.78 33.49 -32.63
C ALA A 43 15.76 34.74 -32.54
N PRO A 44 17.05 34.64 -32.12
CA PRO A 44 17.55 35.40 -30.93
C PRO A 44 18.99 36.07 -31.03
N MET A 45 19.58 36.46 -29.87
CA MET A 45 20.98 36.96 -29.60
C MET A 45 21.29 38.46 -29.90
N PRO A 46 22.37 39.11 -29.38
CA PRO A 46 23.39 38.75 -28.35
C PRO A 46 23.66 39.82 -27.21
N ASN A 47 24.68 39.58 -26.37
CA ASN A 47 25.36 40.52 -25.40
C ASN A 47 26.33 41.51 -26.13
N PRO A 48 27.04 42.51 -25.50
CA PRO A 48 27.40 42.80 -24.07
C PRO A 48 27.11 44.29 -23.69
N PRO A 49 27.86 45.09 -22.85
CA PRO A 49 28.90 44.87 -21.80
C PRO A 49 28.67 45.64 -20.45
N SER A 50 29.64 45.61 -19.50
CA SER A 50 29.67 46.48 -18.30
C SER A 50 31.08 46.64 -17.63
N PRO A 51 31.45 47.81 -17.06
CA PRO A 51 32.68 47.99 -16.24
C PRO A 51 32.44 48.78 -14.89
N PRO A 52 33.28 49.70 -14.30
CA PRO A 52 33.71 49.52 -12.89
C PRO A 52 33.69 50.74 -11.91
N CYS A 53 33.82 50.49 -10.59
CA CYS A 53 34.63 51.34 -9.68
C CYS A 53 35.04 50.70 -8.32
N ARG A 54 36.10 51.26 -7.73
CA ARG A 54 36.94 50.93 -6.53
C ARG A 54 36.17 50.63 -5.21
N GLY A 55 36.70 49.96 -4.17
CA GLY A 55 38.07 49.43 -3.85
C GLY A 55 38.82 50.22 -2.75
N ALA A 56 39.67 49.69 -1.84
CA ALA A 56 40.14 48.31 -1.54
C ALA A 56 41.04 48.27 -0.24
N VAL A 57 41.67 47.11 0.09
CA VAL A 57 42.81 46.88 1.05
C VAL A 57 42.50 46.64 2.55
N ILE A 58 43.17 45.65 3.18
CA ILE A 58 43.02 45.18 4.59
C ILE A 58 44.38 44.66 5.14
N PRO A 59 44.77 44.88 6.43
CA PRO A 59 45.99 44.32 7.05
C PRO A 59 45.75 43.34 8.25
N SER A 60 46.79 43.09 9.05
CA SER A 60 47.09 41.94 9.94
C SER A 60 47.43 42.25 11.42
N GLU A 61 46.92 41.45 12.37
CA GLU A 61 47.57 40.82 13.58
C GLU A 61 48.46 41.63 14.60
N PRO A 62 48.95 41.06 15.76
CA PRO A 62 48.62 39.82 16.53
C PRO A 62 48.52 39.99 18.08
N THR A 63 48.53 38.86 18.84
CA THR A 63 48.87 38.69 20.30
C THR A 63 47.88 39.23 21.37
N LEU A 64 47.81 38.77 22.65
CA LEU A 64 48.51 37.78 23.53
C LEU A 64 47.52 37.40 24.70
N LEU A 65 47.46 36.20 25.32
CA LEU A 65 48.26 35.72 26.48
C LEU A 65 47.79 34.33 27.04
N LEU A 66 48.67 33.68 27.82
CA LEU A 66 48.62 32.46 28.68
C LEU A 66 47.25 31.84 29.11
N SER A 67 47.05 30.50 29.17
CA SER A 67 47.65 29.43 30.03
C SER A 67 46.96 29.31 31.43
N ARG A 68 46.86 28.17 32.15
CA ARG A 68 47.52 26.84 32.12
C ARG A 68 46.58 25.77 32.71
N GLY A 69 46.93 24.47 32.66
CA GLY A 69 46.11 23.41 33.29
C GLY A 69 46.91 22.28 33.96
N SER A 70 46.17 21.40 34.66
CA SER A 70 46.55 20.09 35.24
C SER A 70 47.53 20.04 36.42
N VAL A 71 47.19 19.25 37.45
CA VAL A 71 47.90 18.03 37.96
C VAL A 71 47.15 17.52 39.22
N ALA A 72 47.36 16.26 39.62
CA ALA A 72 46.50 15.52 40.56
C ALA A 72 47.18 14.96 41.82
N ALA A 73 46.34 14.44 42.72
CA ALA A 73 46.57 13.44 43.77
C ALA A 73 47.28 13.83 45.10
N GLN A 74 46.62 13.46 46.22
CA GLN A 74 47.28 12.91 47.42
C GLN A 74 46.30 12.09 48.30
N HIS A 75 46.86 11.43 49.32
CA HIS A 75 46.29 10.42 50.24
C HIS A 75 45.66 11.06 51.51
N ARG A 76 44.90 10.44 52.45
CA ARG A 76 44.18 9.16 52.66
C ARG A 76 43.43 9.31 54.04
N PRO A 77 43.30 8.34 55.00
CA PRO A 77 41.99 7.94 55.55
C PRO A 77 41.68 8.30 57.03
N GLY A 78 40.44 8.07 57.49
CA GLY A 78 40.04 8.06 58.91
C GLY A 78 38.56 7.67 59.17
N ASP A 79 38.32 6.79 60.14
CA ASP A 79 37.03 6.18 60.60
C ASP A 79 36.78 6.52 62.10
N PRO A 80 35.70 6.10 62.82
CA PRO A 80 34.29 5.81 62.46
C PRO A 80 33.25 6.32 63.52
N ALA A 81 31.98 5.84 63.44
CA ALA A 81 31.14 5.29 64.56
C ALA A 81 29.76 5.94 64.92
N ARG A 82 28.66 5.16 64.77
CA ARG A 82 27.67 4.75 65.82
C ARG A 82 26.48 3.92 65.26
N CYS A 83 25.77 3.19 66.14
CA CYS A 83 24.70 2.19 65.87
C CYS A 83 23.55 2.32 66.92
N PRO A 84 22.45 1.51 66.95
CA PRO A 84 21.98 0.43 66.05
C PRO A 84 20.73 0.87 65.23
N PRO A 85 19.43 0.43 65.34
CA PRO A 85 18.72 -0.48 66.28
C PRO A 85 18.37 -1.88 65.69
N ALA A 86 17.11 -2.38 65.80
CA ALA A 86 16.72 -3.79 65.61
C ALA A 86 15.26 -4.03 65.11
N ALA A 87 14.87 -5.29 64.83
CA ALA A 87 13.59 -5.76 64.26
C ALA A 87 12.69 -6.55 65.25
N PRO A 88 11.49 -7.01 64.82
CA PRO A 88 11.15 -8.45 64.97
C PRO A 88 10.38 -9.08 63.77
N ARG A 89 9.76 -10.27 63.96
CA ARG A 89 9.37 -11.30 62.94
C ARG A 89 7.85 -11.61 62.82
N GLU A 90 7.51 -12.35 61.73
CA GLU A 90 6.50 -13.43 61.49
C GLU A 90 5.74 -14.11 62.68
N PRO A 91 4.69 -14.98 62.49
CA PRO A 91 4.25 -15.78 61.30
C PRO A 91 2.71 -15.69 60.98
N GLY A 92 2.05 -16.48 60.10
CA GLY A 92 2.49 -17.44 59.06
C GLY A 92 1.80 -18.84 59.08
N ALA A 93 0.93 -19.16 58.09
CA ALA A 93 0.28 -20.49 57.88
C ALA A 93 -0.02 -20.72 56.37
N ARG A 94 0.40 -21.80 55.66
CA ARG A 94 0.20 -23.27 55.78
C ARG A 94 -1.13 -23.83 55.24
N TRP A 95 -1.09 -24.45 54.04
CA TRP A 95 -1.81 -25.69 53.64
C TRP A 95 -1.04 -26.40 52.49
N TYR A 96 -1.23 -27.71 52.34
CA TYR A 96 -0.58 -28.70 51.45
C TYR A 96 -1.47 -29.99 51.46
N PRO A 97 -1.22 -31.12 50.74
CA PRO A 97 -0.38 -31.44 49.55
C PRO A 97 -1.12 -32.32 48.47
N LEU A 98 -0.35 -32.99 47.57
CA LEU A 98 -0.55 -34.35 46.95
C LEU A 98 -0.84 -34.49 45.43
N HIS A 99 0.00 -35.33 44.77
CA HIS A 99 -0.23 -36.31 43.65
C HIS A 99 -1.00 -35.91 42.34
N ALA A 100 -0.83 -36.55 41.17
CA ALA A 100 0.22 -37.40 40.54
C ALA A 100 -0.16 -37.67 39.06
N LEU A 101 0.67 -38.42 38.28
CA LEU A 101 0.41 -38.98 36.92
C LEU A 101 0.31 -37.93 35.77
N SER A 102 0.57 -38.24 34.49
CA SER A 102 1.25 -39.37 33.81
C SER A 102 1.60 -39.02 32.34
N VAL A 103 2.55 -39.73 31.72
CA VAL A 103 2.90 -39.63 30.28
C VAL A 103 2.00 -40.59 29.46
N PRO A 104 1.71 -40.28 28.17
CA PRO A 104 1.80 -41.34 27.16
C PRO A 104 2.38 -40.92 25.78
N ASN A 105 3.46 -41.64 25.40
CA ASN A 105 3.80 -42.23 24.10
C ASN A 105 3.64 -41.47 22.76
N ILE A 106 4.78 -41.40 22.05
CA ILE A 106 4.89 -41.34 20.59
C ILE A 106 4.65 -42.74 20.00
N PRO A 107 3.86 -42.91 18.92
CA PRO A 107 3.96 -44.03 18.01
C PRO A 107 4.90 -43.67 16.84
N SER A 108 5.98 -44.42 16.67
CA SER A 108 6.91 -44.26 15.55
C SER A 108 6.47 -45.09 14.33
N SER A 109 6.66 -44.55 13.12
CA SER A 109 6.71 -45.35 11.90
C SER A 109 7.62 -44.69 10.88
N ALA A 110 8.83 -45.24 10.73
CA ALA A 110 9.79 -44.78 9.74
C ALA A 110 9.75 -45.69 8.51
N ARG A 111 9.49 -45.11 7.33
CA ARG A 111 9.90 -45.69 6.04
C ARG A 111 10.32 -44.60 5.05
N GLY A 112 11.62 -44.32 5.05
CA GLY A 112 12.29 -43.75 3.89
C GLY A 112 12.72 -44.85 2.90
N ARG A 113 13.40 -44.44 1.82
CA ARG A 113 13.78 -45.21 0.61
C ARG A 113 12.60 -45.41 -0.38
N THR A 114 12.79 -45.25 -1.69
CA THR A 114 13.92 -44.66 -2.44
C THR A 114 13.41 -44.14 -3.79
N SER A 115 13.96 -43.04 -4.29
CA SER A 115 13.88 -42.74 -5.72
C SER A 115 14.89 -43.60 -6.47
N ALA A 116 14.45 -44.30 -7.51
CA ALA A 116 15.29 -45.09 -8.41
C ALA A 116 14.89 -44.79 -9.86
N ARG A 117 15.86 -44.81 -10.78
CA ARG A 117 15.73 -44.26 -12.13
C ARG A 117 16.08 -45.31 -13.19
N SER A 118 15.09 -45.66 -14.01
CA SER A 118 15.25 -46.26 -15.36
C SER A 118 13.95 -45.97 -16.15
N SER A 119 13.89 -45.62 -17.44
CA SER A 119 14.78 -45.65 -18.62
C SER A 119 14.71 -46.94 -19.48
N ALA A 120 14.27 -46.77 -20.74
CA ALA A 120 14.21 -47.76 -21.83
C ALA A 120 13.18 -48.91 -21.63
N ALA A 121 12.54 -49.48 -22.67
CA ALA A 121 12.57 -49.21 -24.11
C ALA A 121 11.18 -49.40 -24.77
N ALA A 122 11.08 -49.14 -26.07
CA ALA A 122 9.84 -49.09 -26.85
C ALA A 122 9.21 -50.45 -27.20
N SER A 123 7.90 -50.43 -27.46
CA SER A 123 7.27 -51.20 -28.55
C SER A 123 5.99 -50.53 -29.07
N VAL A 124 5.93 -50.36 -30.39
CA VAL A 124 4.80 -49.89 -31.24
C VAL A 124 5.06 -50.60 -32.58
N PRO A 125 4.13 -51.41 -33.14
CA PRO A 125 2.90 -50.94 -33.80
C PRO A 125 1.66 -51.80 -33.41
N THR A 126 0.46 -51.74 -33.99
CA THR A 126 -0.09 -51.19 -35.26
C THR A 126 -1.41 -50.43 -35.04
N ALA A 127 -1.91 -49.77 -36.09
CA ALA A 127 -3.22 -49.11 -36.12
C ALA A 127 -4.30 -50.01 -36.74
N GLU A 128 -5.58 -49.74 -36.43
CA GLU A 128 -6.68 -49.61 -37.43
C GLU A 128 -8.03 -49.20 -36.80
N GLY A 129 -8.94 -48.68 -37.65
CA GLY A 129 -10.40 -48.85 -37.54
C GLY A 129 -11.20 -48.15 -36.41
N PRO A 130 -11.93 -47.05 -36.69
CA PRO A 130 -13.03 -46.57 -35.84
C PRO A 130 -14.37 -47.25 -36.22
N HIS A 131 -15.30 -47.45 -35.28
CA HIS A 131 -16.76 -47.32 -35.54
C HIS A 131 -17.67 -47.48 -34.29
N SER A 132 -18.92 -47.06 -34.47
CA SER A 132 -20.14 -47.41 -33.71
C SER A 132 -20.47 -46.64 -32.42
N ARG A 133 -21.49 -45.78 -32.53
CA ARG A 133 -22.27 -45.23 -31.42
C ARG A 133 -23.02 -46.34 -30.68
N ARG A 134 -23.23 -46.20 -29.37
CA ARG A 134 -24.50 -46.63 -28.76
C ARG A 134 -24.95 -45.69 -27.65
N ARG A 135 -26.03 -44.94 -27.90
CA ARG A 135 -26.81 -44.29 -26.83
C ARG A 135 -27.39 -45.37 -25.93
N LYS A 136 -27.35 -45.15 -24.62
CA LYS A 136 -28.43 -45.54 -23.71
C LYS A 136 -28.88 -44.29 -22.95
N LEU A 137 -30.16 -44.27 -22.59
CA LEU A 137 -30.86 -43.21 -21.90
C LEU A 137 -31.68 -43.90 -20.80
N LEU A 138 -31.84 -43.26 -19.63
CA LEU A 138 -32.70 -43.70 -18.51
C LEU A 138 -32.24 -45.04 -17.84
N ASP A 139 -32.44 -45.27 -16.54
CA ASP A 139 -32.75 -44.37 -15.42
C ASP A 139 -32.20 -45.00 -14.11
N GLU A 140 -32.11 -44.23 -13.02
CA GLU A 140 -32.15 -44.66 -11.58
C GLU A 140 -31.52 -43.61 -10.64
N ASP A 141 -32.08 -43.50 -9.43
CA ASP A 141 -31.68 -42.49 -8.43
C ASP A 141 -30.30 -42.74 -7.81
N GLY A 142 -29.34 -41.84 -8.11
CA GLY A 142 -28.10 -41.71 -7.35
C GLY A 142 -28.31 -40.82 -6.12
N PRO A 143 -27.83 -41.20 -4.91
CA PRO A 143 -28.01 -40.38 -3.72
C PRO A 143 -27.35 -39.00 -3.90
N VAL A 144 -28.01 -37.95 -3.40
CA VAL A 144 -27.52 -36.57 -3.48
C VAL A 144 -26.19 -36.44 -2.76
N VAL A 145 -25.10 -36.59 -3.52
CA VAL A 145 -23.76 -36.23 -3.08
C VAL A 145 -23.80 -34.75 -2.78
N GLN A 146 -23.71 -34.39 -1.50
CA GLN A 146 -23.50 -33.01 -1.10
C GLN A 146 -22.23 -32.52 -1.78
N ALA A 147 -22.41 -31.69 -2.81
CA ALA A 147 -21.33 -31.04 -3.52
C ALA A 147 -20.72 -29.98 -2.59
N GLY A 148 -19.90 -30.43 -1.63
CA GLY A 148 -19.23 -29.60 -0.65
C GLY A 148 -18.56 -28.44 -1.37
N LYS A 149 -19.04 -27.21 -1.10
CA LYS A 149 -18.86 -26.03 -1.96
C LYS A 149 -17.42 -25.97 -2.48
N ARG A 150 -17.24 -26.25 -3.78
CA ARG A 150 -15.94 -26.09 -4.46
C ARG A 150 -15.59 -24.62 -4.42
N GLN A 151 -14.80 -24.23 -3.41
CA GLN A 151 -14.52 -22.85 -3.08
C GLN A 151 -13.90 -22.15 -4.29
N ARG A 152 -14.71 -21.31 -4.94
CA ARG A 152 -14.50 -20.85 -6.31
C ARG A 152 -13.28 -19.93 -6.38
N GLN A 153 -12.47 -20.07 -7.43
CA GLN A 153 -11.18 -19.38 -7.49
C GLN A 153 -11.37 -17.89 -7.80
N ARG A 154 -11.29 -17.07 -6.75
CA ARG A 154 -11.39 -15.61 -6.81
C ARG A 154 -10.15 -14.94 -7.42
N TYR A 155 -10.37 -13.94 -8.26
CA TYR A 155 -9.37 -13.14 -8.95
C TYR A 155 -8.61 -12.22 -7.98
N VAL A 156 -9.29 -11.65 -6.98
CA VAL A 156 -8.69 -10.89 -5.86
C VAL A 156 -9.03 -11.55 -4.53
N THR A 157 -8.08 -11.59 -3.60
CA THR A 157 -8.32 -12.03 -2.23
C THR A 157 -8.86 -10.89 -1.36
N LYS A 158 -9.57 -11.19 -0.27
CA LYS A 158 -9.96 -10.20 0.77
C LYS A 158 -8.81 -9.35 1.30
N VAL A 159 -7.57 -9.83 1.17
CA VAL A 159 -6.32 -9.14 1.58
C VAL A 159 -5.64 -8.42 0.40
N GLY A 160 -6.39 -8.09 -0.65
CA GLY A 160 -5.97 -7.28 -1.80
C GLY A 160 -4.93 -7.88 -2.74
N LYS A 161 -4.53 -9.16 -2.57
CA LYS A 161 -3.61 -9.84 -3.49
C LYS A 161 -4.41 -10.43 -4.66
N CYS A 162 -4.00 -10.12 -5.89
CA CYS A 162 -4.55 -10.71 -7.10
C CYS A 162 -3.96 -12.12 -7.33
N GLN A 163 -4.77 -13.10 -7.75
CA GLN A 163 -4.34 -14.48 -8.00
C GLN A 163 -3.92 -14.73 -9.47
N VAL A 164 -3.23 -13.77 -10.07
CA VAL A 164 -2.83 -13.83 -11.48
C VAL A 164 -1.39 -14.32 -11.63
N ASN A 165 -1.23 -15.56 -12.08
CA ASN A 165 0.07 -16.05 -12.56
C ASN A 165 0.27 -15.60 -14.01
N LEU A 166 1.16 -14.63 -14.23
CA LEU A 166 1.51 -14.22 -15.60
C LEU A 166 2.20 -15.38 -16.32
N GLY A 167 1.79 -15.65 -17.56
CA GLY A 167 2.31 -16.74 -18.39
C GLY A 167 3.73 -16.50 -18.92
N ASN A 168 4.08 -17.15 -20.04
CA ASN A 168 5.41 -17.05 -20.61
C ASN A 168 5.65 -15.69 -21.32
N ILE A 169 5.95 -14.65 -20.54
CA ILE A 169 6.41 -13.35 -21.03
C ILE A 169 7.73 -13.56 -21.80
N GLN A 170 7.74 -13.31 -23.11
CA GLN A 170 8.95 -13.48 -23.92
C GLN A 170 10.00 -12.38 -23.66
N GLU A 171 9.56 -11.14 -23.40
CA GLU A 171 10.43 -9.97 -23.19
C GLU A 171 11.02 -9.86 -21.77
N LYS A 172 11.53 -10.94 -21.19
CA LYS A 172 12.10 -10.93 -19.81
C LYS A 172 13.22 -9.89 -19.62
N LYS A 173 13.87 -9.47 -20.71
CA LYS A 173 14.86 -8.38 -20.75
C LYS A 173 14.28 -7.02 -20.31
N ARG A 174 12.98 -6.75 -20.49
CA ARG A 174 12.35 -5.46 -20.11
C ARG A 174 12.34 -5.21 -18.60
N PHE A 175 12.38 -6.27 -17.78
CA PHE A 175 12.57 -6.15 -16.33
C PHE A 175 14.02 -5.78 -15.95
N LEU A 176 15.01 -6.14 -16.77
CA LEU A 176 16.43 -5.81 -16.52
C LEU A 176 16.77 -4.38 -16.93
N SER A 177 16.05 -3.79 -17.90
CA SER A 177 16.20 -2.37 -18.24
C SER A 177 15.68 -1.42 -17.15
N ASP A 178 14.80 -1.87 -16.26
CA ASP A 178 14.42 -1.15 -15.05
C ASP A 178 14.92 -1.89 -13.79
N ILE A 179 16.24 -1.87 -13.64
CA ILE A 179 16.93 -2.47 -12.50
C ILE A 179 16.59 -1.76 -11.18
N PHE A 180 16.24 -0.46 -11.22
CA PHE A 180 15.95 0.33 -10.03
C PHE A 180 14.61 -0.09 -9.38
N THR A 181 13.51 -0.12 -10.13
CA THR A 181 12.24 -0.58 -9.55
C THR A 181 12.31 -2.06 -9.17
N THR A 182 13.00 -2.87 -9.98
CA THR A 182 13.25 -4.30 -9.67
C THR A 182 13.91 -4.48 -8.31
N ILE A 183 15.01 -3.77 -8.01
CA ILE A 183 15.69 -3.82 -6.71
C ILE A 183 14.78 -3.30 -5.57
N VAL A 184 14.04 -2.22 -5.80
CA VAL A 184 13.13 -1.64 -4.80
C VAL A 184 11.93 -2.56 -4.51
N ASP A 185 11.46 -3.37 -5.46
CA ASP A 185 10.36 -4.33 -5.26
C ASP A 185 10.78 -5.73 -4.80
N LEU A 186 12.08 -6.08 -4.81
CA LEU A 186 12.59 -7.28 -4.13
C LEU A 186 12.12 -7.37 -2.67
N LYS A 187 11.79 -8.57 -2.20
CA LYS A 187 11.53 -8.84 -0.77
C LYS A 187 12.76 -8.44 0.06
N TYR A 188 12.55 -7.88 1.26
CA TYR A 188 13.63 -7.37 2.12
C TYR A 188 14.84 -8.30 2.28
N ARG A 189 14.63 -9.63 2.39
CA ARG A 189 15.72 -10.63 2.47
C ARG A 189 16.64 -10.61 1.23
N TRP A 190 16.07 -10.50 0.03
CA TRP A 190 16.83 -10.42 -1.22
C TRP A 190 17.44 -9.03 -1.45
N PHE A 191 16.74 -7.96 -1.06
CA PHE A 191 17.27 -6.60 -1.12
C PHE A 191 18.52 -6.43 -0.24
N LEU A 192 18.48 -6.89 1.02
CA LEU A 192 19.63 -6.86 1.92
C LEU A 192 20.77 -7.76 1.41
N PHE A 193 20.47 -8.90 0.78
CA PHE A 193 21.48 -9.74 0.14
C PHE A 193 22.20 -9.02 -1.02
N VAL A 194 21.46 -8.37 -1.92
CA VAL A 194 22.04 -7.58 -3.03
C VAL A 194 22.90 -6.42 -2.51
N PHE A 195 22.43 -5.72 -1.47
CA PHE A 195 23.17 -4.66 -0.78
C PHE A 195 24.51 -5.18 -0.25
N MET A 196 24.50 -6.25 0.56
CA MET A 196 25.72 -6.86 1.12
C MET A 196 26.68 -7.36 0.04
N MET A 197 26.16 -7.99 -1.03
CA MET A 197 26.99 -8.45 -2.15
C MET A 197 27.66 -7.30 -2.90
N CYS A 198 26.99 -6.15 -3.07
CA CYS A 198 27.59 -4.99 -3.75
C CYS A 198 28.81 -4.43 -2.99
N TYR A 199 28.71 -4.29 -1.67
CA TYR A 199 29.86 -3.88 -0.84
C TYR A 199 31.00 -4.91 -0.87
N ILE A 200 30.68 -6.19 -0.67
CA ILE A 200 31.71 -7.25 -0.68
C ILE A 200 32.42 -7.35 -2.04
N VAL A 201 31.68 -7.27 -3.15
CA VAL A 201 32.27 -7.30 -4.50
C VAL A 201 33.14 -6.07 -4.75
N THR A 202 32.72 -4.87 -4.35
CA THR A 202 33.54 -3.66 -4.57
C THR A 202 34.83 -3.67 -3.75
N TRP A 203 34.76 -4.04 -2.46
CA TRP A 203 35.95 -4.24 -1.63
C TRP A 203 36.90 -5.29 -2.21
N VAL A 204 36.39 -6.44 -2.69
CA VAL A 204 37.22 -7.50 -3.29
C VAL A 204 37.85 -7.08 -4.62
N VAL A 205 37.12 -6.33 -5.46
CA VAL A 205 37.64 -5.82 -6.74
C VAL A 205 38.76 -4.80 -6.50
N PHE A 206 38.56 -3.82 -5.62
CA PHE A 206 39.61 -2.85 -5.32
C PHE A 206 40.79 -3.46 -4.55
N ALA A 207 40.56 -4.44 -3.68
CA ALA A 207 41.63 -5.22 -3.05
C ALA A 207 42.51 -5.95 -4.07
N ALA A 208 41.89 -6.56 -5.09
CA ALA A 208 42.62 -7.20 -6.19
C ALA A 208 43.39 -6.17 -7.03
N ILE A 209 42.85 -4.96 -7.24
CA ILE A 209 43.54 -3.88 -7.97
C ILE A 209 44.75 -3.35 -7.18
N TYR A 210 44.63 -3.09 -5.88
CA TYR A 210 45.79 -2.67 -5.07
C TYR A 210 46.87 -3.75 -4.94
N LEU A 211 46.47 -5.03 -4.82
CA LEU A 211 47.42 -6.14 -4.83
C LEU A 211 48.13 -6.26 -6.18
N LEU A 212 47.43 -5.99 -7.29
CA LEU A 212 48.01 -5.98 -8.63
C LEU A 212 48.99 -4.81 -8.81
N ASP A 213 48.67 -3.60 -8.33
CA ASP A 213 49.58 -2.44 -8.35
C ASP A 213 50.88 -2.76 -7.58
N ALA A 214 50.75 -3.17 -6.31
CA ALA A 214 51.88 -3.54 -5.47
C ALA A 214 52.71 -4.71 -6.04
N TRP A 215 52.09 -5.65 -6.78
CA TRP A 215 52.78 -6.74 -7.45
C TRP A 215 53.51 -6.29 -8.72
N VAL A 216 52.88 -5.45 -9.55
CA VAL A 216 53.48 -4.91 -10.80
C VAL A 216 54.67 -4.00 -10.50
N ARG A 217 54.65 -3.26 -9.38
CA ARG A 217 55.80 -2.47 -8.91
C ARG A 217 56.94 -3.28 -8.33
N GLY A 218 56.65 -4.45 -7.77
CA GLY A 218 57.57 -5.20 -6.91
C GLY A 218 57.58 -4.78 -5.44
N ASP A 219 56.63 -3.96 -4.97
CA ASP A 219 56.47 -3.61 -3.54
C ASP A 219 56.31 -4.86 -2.66
N VAL A 220 55.61 -5.88 -3.17
CA VAL A 220 55.41 -7.17 -2.50
C VAL A 220 56.72 -7.99 -2.40
N TRP A 221 57.71 -7.70 -3.25
CA TRP A 221 58.98 -8.42 -3.34
C TRP A 221 60.08 -7.78 -2.48
N HIS A 222 60.20 -6.46 -2.46
CA HIS A 222 61.16 -5.70 -1.65
C HIS A 222 60.68 -5.49 -0.19
N ARG A 223 60.04 -6.51 0.41
CA ARG A 223 59.52 -6.42 1.78
C ARG A 223 60.66 -6.21 2.77
N GLY A 224 60.68 -5.03 3.39
CA GLY A 224 61.61 -4.71 4.47
C GLY A 224 62.97 -4.19 4.01
N ASP A 225 63.18 -3.94 2.71
CA ASP A 225 64.32 -3.14 2.25
C ASP A 225 64.12 -1.69 2.73
N PRO A 226 65.07 -1.10 3.49
CA PRO A 226 64.94 0.26 4.00
C PRO A 226 65.05 1.32 2.89
N ASP A 227 65.64 0.96 1.75
CA ASP A 227 65.83 1.83 0.59
C ASP A 227 64.64 1.77 -0.40
N TRP A 228 63.72 0.81 -0.27
CA TRP A 228 62.56 0.68 -1.17
C TRP A 228 61.35 1.48 -0.67
N GLN A 229 60.94 2.48 -1.46
CA GLN A 229 59.79 3.32 -1.15
C GLN A 229 58.50 2.75 -1.77
N ALA A 230 57.82 1.88 -1.03
CA ALA A 230 56.54 1.30 -1.44
C ALA A 230 55.45 2.38 -1.68
N CYS A 231 54.52 2.09 -2.60
CA CYS A 231 53.39 2.96 -2.89
C CYS A 231 52.32 2.91 -1.80
N ILE A 232 52.04 1.73 -1.25
CA ILE A 232 51.04 1.55 -0.18
C ILE A 232 51.68 0.76 0.96
N GLU A 233 51.83 1.40 2.12
CA GLU A 233 52.49 0.79 3.27
C GLU A 233 51.68 -0.38 3.84
N ASN A 234 52.39 -1.43 4.27
CA ASN A 234 51.84 -2.62 4.93
C ASN A 234 50.74 -3.36 4.13
N VAL A 235 50.90 -3.40 2.79
CA VAL A 235 50.11 -4.22 1.86
C VAL A 235 50.91 -5.48 1.47
N ASP A 236 50.90 -6.45 2.37
CA ASP A 236 51.69 -7.68 2.32
C ASP A 236 51.14 -8.80 1.40
N GLY A 237 49.85 -8.74 1.09
CA GLY A 237 49.11 -9.73 0.30
C GLY A 237 47.62 -9.39 0.24
N PHE A 238 46.80 -10.34 -0.24
CA PHE A 238 45.37 -10.08 -0.50
C PHE A 238 44.58 -9.64 0.74
N VAL A 239 44.84 -10.20 1.92
CA VAL A 239 44.09 -9.85 3.14
C VAL A 239 44.38 -8.42 3.60
N SER A 240 45.64 -7.96 3.53
CA SER A 240 46.02 -6.58 3.83
C SER A 240 45.55 -5.60 2.75
N ALA A 241 45.53 -6.00 1.48
CA ALA A 241 44.96 -5.19 0.39
C ALA A 241 43.43 -5.06 0.55
N LEU A 242 42.75 -6.10 1.05
CA LEU A 242 41.33 -6.07 1.39
C LEU A 242 41.03 -5.20 2.60
N LEU A 243 41.85 -5.29 3.65
CA LEU A 243 41.77 -4.36 4.78
C LEU A 243 41.94 -2.91 4.31
N PHE A 244 42.99 -2.61 3.54
CA PHE A 244 43.21 -1.27 2.98
C PHE A 244 42.03 -0.79 2.11
N SER A 245 41.49 -1.64 1.23
CA SER A 245 40.33 -1.28 0.40
C SER A 245 39.09 -0.96 1.25
N VAL A 246 38.80 -1.75 2.29
CA VAL A 246 37.71 -1.47 3.24
C VAL A 246 37.97 -0.20 4.05
N GLU A 247 39.19 -0.04 4.59
CA GLU A 247 39.63 1.13 5.35
C GLU A 247 39.44 2.43 4.55
N SER A 248 39.79 2.42 3.26
CA SER A 248 39.65 3.56 2.36
C SER A 248 38.21 3.75 1.85
N GLN A 249 37.51 2.70 1.39
CA GLN A 249 36.17 2.84 0.79
C GLN A 249 35.10 3.20 1.83
N ARG A 250 35.25 2.72 3.07
CA ARG A 250 34.37 3.07 4.20
C ARG A 250 34.85 4.31 4.96
N THR A 251 35.96 4.92 4.53
CA THR A 251 36.65 6.07 5.15
C THR A 251 36.88 5.89 6.66
N ILE A 252 37.41 4.72 7.03
CA ILE A 252 37.80 4.39 8.41
C ILE A 252 39.26 4.81 8.65
N GLY A 253 40.15 4.48 7.71
CA GLY A 253 41.57 4.84 7.70
C GLY A 253 42.29 4.66 9.04
N TYR A 254 42.66 3.44 9.44
CA TYR A 254 43.33 3.19 10.73
C TYR A 254 44.77 3.74 10.79
N GLY A 255 45.29 4.34 9.71
CA GLY A 255 46.64 4.91 9.63
C GLY A 255 47.77 3.87 9.51
N SER A 256 47.49 2.58 9.76
CA SER A 256 48.48 1.49 9.59
C SER A 256 48.82 1.16 8.13
N ARG A 257 47.98 1.61 7.19
CA ARG A 257 48.15 1.46 5.74
C ARG A 257 47.85 2.80 5.09
N MET A 258 48.82 3.36 4.39
CA MET A 258 48.69 4.67 3.75
C MET A 258 49.33 4.66 2.36
N VAL A 259 48.78 5.47 1.46
CA VAL A 259 49.38 5.71 0.14
C VAL A 259 50.45 6.79 0.29
N THR A 260 51.65 6.52 -0.19
CA THR A 260 52.78 7.45 -0.14
C THR A 260 52.73 8.43 -1.32
N ALA A 261 53.37 9.59 -1.18
CA ALA A 261 53.47 10.56 -2.28
C ALA A 261 54.41 10.11 -3.42
N ASN A 262 55.02 8.94 -3.29
CA ASN A 262 56.02 8.39 -4.21
C ASN A 262 55.36 7.77 -5.47
N CYS A 263 54.03 7.62 -5.48
CA CYS A 263 53.27 7.00 -6.55
C CYS A 263 52.08 7.86 -7.02
N ALA A 264 51.99 8.09 -8.32
CA ALA A 264 50.86 8.82 -8.91
C ALA A 264 49.66 7.88 -9.14
N GLU A 265 49.91 6.64 -9.52
CA GLU A 265 48.89 5.63 -9.83
C GLU A 265 48.15 5.15 -8.58
N GLY A 266 48.84 4.96 -7.44
CA GLY A 266 48.17 4.66 -6.16
C GLY A 266 47.25 5.78 -5.68
N VAL A 267 47.65 7.04 -5.87
CA VAL A 267 46.83 8.22 -5.56
C VAL A 267 45.62 8.31 -6.51
N ILE A 268 45.80 8.03 -7.81
CA ILE A 268 44.71 7.96 -8.80
C ILE A 268 43.73 6.82 -8.45
N LEU A 269 44.21 5.64 -8.05
CA LEU A 269 43.39 4.53 -7.61
C LEU A 269 42.59 4.86 -6.35
N LEU A 270 43.20 5.52 -5.36
CA LEU A 270 42.51 5.96 -4.14
C LEU A 270 41.43 7.02 -4.44
N MET A 271 41.70 7.97 -5.33
CA MET A 271 40.70 8.94 -5.79
C MET A 271 39.54 8.25 -6.54
N ALA A 272 39.85 7.33 -7.46
CA ALA A 272 38.85 6.57 -8.21
C ALA A 272 37.98 5.71 -7.28
N GLN A 273 38.57 5.01 -6.30
CA GLN A 273 37.83 4.26 -5.29
C GLN A 273 36.91 5.17 -4.45
N SER A 274 37.39 6.35 -4.07
CA SER A 274 36.60 7.31 -3.27
C SER A 274 35.38 7.82 -4.04
N ILE A 275 35.53 8.09 -5.34
CA ILE A 275 34.42 8.49 -6.23
C ILE A 275 33.44 7.33 -6.42
N VAL A 276 33.92 6.13 -6.79
CA VAL A 276 33.05 4.96 -7.01
C VAL A 276 32.33 4.53 -5.73
N GLY A 277 33.04 4.53 -4.59
CA GLY A 277 32.48 4.19 -3.27
C GLY A 277 31.38 5.16 -2.84
N SER A 278 31.60 6.47 -2.97
CA SER A 278 30.59 7.48 -2.62
C SER A 278 29.36 7.47 -3.56
N MET A 279 29.55 7.19 -4.85
CA MET A 279 28.43 6.95 -5.78
C MET A 279 27.60 5.73 -5.38
N ILE A 280 28.24 4.63 -4.98
CA ILE A 280 27.53 3.41 -4.53
C ILE A 280 26.79 3.66 -3.22
N ASP A 281 27.42 4.30 -2.22
CA ASP A 281 26.78 4.69 -0.96
C ASP A 281 25.52 5.55 -1.23
N ALA A 282 25.62 6.58 -2.07
CA ALA A 282 24.50 7.46 -2.40
C ALA A 282 23.35 6.69 -3.08
N LEU A 283 23.64 5.84 -4.06
CA LEU A 283 22.64 5.01 -4.74
C LEU A 283 21.98 4.01 -3.78
N MET A 284 22.76 3.37 -2.90
CA MET A 284 22.26 2.35 -1.98
C MET A 284 21.42 2.94 -0.85
N VAL A 285 21.83 4.08 -0.28
CA VAL A 285 21.02 4.84 0.70
C VAL A 285 19.73 5.35 0.04
N GLY A 286 19.80 5.88 -1.19
CA GLY A 286 18.62 6.31 -1.96
C GLY A 286 17.64 5.16 -2.22
N CYS A 287 18.12 4.01 -2.66
CA CYS A 287 17.31 2.79 -2.84
C CYS A 287 16.66 2.34 -1.53
N MET A 288 17.39 2.37 -0.41
CA MET A 288 16.88 2.00 0.91
C MET A 288 15.80 2.98 1.39
N PHE A 289 16.01 4.29 1.25
CA PHE A 289 15.03 5.32 1.58
C PHE A 289 13.71 5.11 0.80
N VAL A 290 13.78 5.00 -0.53
CA VAL A 290 12.58 4.78 -1.36
C VAL A 290 11.87 3.47 -0.98
N LYS A 291 12.61 2.41 -0.63
CA LYS A 291 12.04 1.12 -0.20
C LYS A 291 11.32 1.20 1.15
N ILE A 292 11.86 1.95 2.12
CA ILE A 292 11.29 2.13 3.45
C ILE A 292 10.05 3.04 3.39
N SER A 293 10.13 4.15 2.65
CA SER A 293 9.07 5.15 2.59
C SER A 293 7.82 4.68 1.82
N ARG A 294 7.94 3.69 0.91
CA ARG A 294 6.80 3.14 0.14
C ARG A 294 5.69 2.60 1.08
N PRO A 295 4.44 3.09 0.99
CA PRO A 295 3.38 2.87 1.99
C PRO A 295 2.74 1.47 2.01
N LYS A 296 3.47 0.40 1.65
CA LYS A 296 2.95 -0.98 1.56
C LYS A 296 2.32 -1.52 2.86
N LYS A 297 2.67 -0.96 4.03
CA LYS A 297 2.02 -1.26 5.32
C LYS A 297 0.73 -0.46 5.58
N ARG A 298 0.56 0.74 5.00
CA ARG A 298 -0.65 1.56 5.20
C ARG A 298 -1.87 0.96 4.52
N ALA A 299 -1.67 0.30 3.37
CA ALA A 299 -2.70 -0.53 2.73
C ALA A 299 -3.21 -1.72 3.59
N GLN A 300 -2.63 -1.94 4.77
CA GLN A 300 -3.03 -2.98 5.73
C GLN A 300 -3.77 -2.42 6.96
N THR A 301 -3.83 -1.09 7.15
CA THR A 301 -4.67 -0.44 8.18
C THR A 301 -6.03 0.00 7.63
N LEU A 302 -6.12 0.17 6.31
CA LEU A 302 -7.37 0.30 5.58
C LEU A 302 -8.12 -1.04 5.57
N ILE A 303 -9.30 -1.06 6.17
CA ILE A 303 -10.16 -2.24 6.30
C ILE A 303 -11.46 -2.07 5.54
N PHE A 304 -12.01 -3.20 5.08
CA PHE A 304 -13.31 -3.31 4.43
C PHE A 304 -14.15 -4.34 5.19
N SER A 305 -15.48 -4.25 5.11
CA SER A 305 -16.36 -5.28 5.68
C SER A 305 -16.07 -6.67 5.09
N LYS A 306 -16.30 -7.73 5.86
CA LYS A 306 -16.20 -9.11 5.34
C LYS A 306 -17.23 -9.37 4.24
N ASN A 307 -18.45 -8.87 4.44
CA ASN A 307 -19.59 -9.04 3.55
C ASN A 307 -20.01 -7.70 2.93
N CYS A 308 -20.65 -7.75 1.77
CA CYS A 308 -21.57 -6.71 1.31
C CYS A 308 -22.96 -6.99 1.87
N VAL A 309 -23.82 -5.97 1.89
CA VAL A 309 -25.26 -6.12 2.17
C VAL A 309 -26.07 -5.45 1.08
N ILE A 310 -27.23 -6.02 0.74
CA ILE A 310 -28.23 -5.38 -0.14
C ILE A 310 -29.48 -5.14 0.69
N SER A 311 -29.97 -3.90 0.71
CA SER A 311 -31.30 -3.57 1.26
C SER A 311 -31.85 -2.27 0.68
N ARG A 312 -33.15 -2.03 0.87
CA ARG A 312 -33.81 -0.78 0.47
C ARG A 312 -33.33 0.37 1.36
N ARG A 313 -32.92 1.48 0.74
CA ARG A 313 -32.52 2.73 1.38
C ARG A 313 -33.08 3.88 0.54
N ASP A 314 -33.74 4.84 1.20
CA ASP A 314 -34.26 6.06 0.57
C ASP A 314 -35.05 5.76 -0.72
N GLU A 315 -35.97 4.80 -0.59
CA GLU A 315 -36.85 4.27 -1.65
C GLU A 315 -36.19 3.59 -2.87
N LYS A 316 -34.88 3.28 -2.80
CA LYS A 316 -34.13 2.56 -3.84
C LYS A 316 -33.48 1.29 -3.28
N LEU A 317 -33.18 0.32 -4.13
CA LEU A 317 -32.39 -0.86 -3.73
C LEU A 317 -30.90 -0.51 -3.83
N CYS A 318 -30.13 -0.79 -2.78
CA CYS A 318 -28.72 -0.39 -2.70
C CYS A 318 -27.82 -1.54 -2.26
N LEU A 319 -26.71 -1.72 -2.97
CA LEU A 319 -25.60 -2.59 -2.57
C LEU A 319 -24.60 -1.76 -1.74
N MET A 320 -24.28 -2.23 -0.54
CA MET A 320 -23.51 -1.48 0.44
C MET A 320 -22.36 -2.30 1.02
N PHE A 321 -21.23 -1.64 1.25
CA PHE A 321 -20.08 -2.18 2.00
C PHE A 321 -19.50 -1.12 2.92
N ARG A 322 -18.87 -1.52 4.03
CA ARG A 322 -18.21 -0.60 4.96
C ARG A 322 -16.72 -0.52 4.67
N VAL A 323 -16.14 0.67 4.83
CA VAL A 323 -14.70 0.94 4.76
C VAL A 323 -14.27 1.77 5.97
N GLY A 324 -13.01 1.69 6.38
CA GLY A 324 -12.45 2.48 7.47
C GLY A 324 -10.92 2.43 7.50
N ASP A 325 -10.27 3.38 8.18
CA ASP A 325 -8.84 3.31 8.49
C ASP A 325 -8.65 3.12 10.00
N LEU A 326 -7.88 2.12 10.39
CA LEU A 326 -7.52 1.82 11.78
C LEU A 326 -6.49 2.81 12.38
N ARG A 327 -6.21 3.94 11.71
CA ARG A 327 -5.11 4.85 12.05
C ARG A 327 -5.56 6.31 12.02
N GLU A 328 -5.16 7.06 13.06
CA GLU A 328 -5.56 8.45 13.33
C GLU A 328 -5.12 9.45 12.25
N SER A 329 -3.88 9.36 11.76
CA SER A 329 -3.36 10.18 10.65
C SER A 329 -4.18 9.96 9.37
N HIS A 330 -4.51 10.99 8.62
CA HIS A 330 -5.54 10.92 7.57
C HIS A 330 -5.08 10.21 6.28
N MET A 331 -6.06 9.91 5.42
CA MET A 331 -5.88 9.57 4.01
C MET A 331 -6.31 10.78 3.16
N VAL A 332 -5.36 11.44 2.51
CA VAL A 332 -5.61 12.64 1.70
C VAL A 332 -6.07 12.22 0.30
N ASP A 333 -7.03 12.94 -0.30
CA ASP A 333 -7.55 12.64 -1.65
C ASP A 333 -8.03 11.17 -1.80
N ALA A 334 -8.69 10.64 -0.77
CA ALA A 334 -9.16 9.26 -0.76
C ALA A 334 -10.30 9.06 -1.78
N LYS A 335 -10.20 8.04 -2.64
CA LYS A 335 -11.10 7.76 -3.76
C LYS A 335 -11.48 6.29 -3.81
N ILE A 336 -12.77 6.00 -3.82
CA ILE A 336 -13.30 4.63 -3.87
C ILE A 336 -13.80 4.29 -5.28
N ARG A 337 -13.37 3.16 -5.83
CA ARG A 337 -13.89 2.60 -7.10
C ARG A 337 -14.29 1.15 -6.93
N ALA A 338 -15.27 0.72 -7.71
CA ALA A 338 -15.75 -0.65 -7.75
C ALA A 338 -15.80 -1.17 -9.19
N LYS A 339 -15.19 -2.32 -9.45
CA LYS A 339 -15.28 -3.04 -10.72
C LYS A 339 -15.99 -4.36 -10.51
N LEU A 340 -17.08 -4.60 -11.23
CA LEU A 340 -17.69 -5.92 -11.35
C LEU A 340 -16.90 -6.73 -12.37
N ILE A 341 -16.45 -7.93 -11.99
CA ILE A 341 -15.92 -8.92 -12.91
C ILE A 341 -16.95 -10.03 -13.13
N LYS A 342 -17.35 -10.23 -14.39
CA LYS A 342 -18.26 -11.29 -14.82
C LYS A 342 -17.80 -11.87 -16.16
N SER A 343 -18.03 -13.16 -16.40
CA SER A 343 -17.88 -13.75 -17.74
C SER A 343 -19.15 -13.49 -18.55
N ARG A 344 -19.03 -13.07 -19.82
CA ARG A 344 -20.19 -13.01 -20.74
C ARG A 344 -19.88 -13.58 -22.11
N GLN A 345 -20.94 -13.86 -22.86
CA GLN A 345 -20.88 -14.05 -24.30
C GLN A 345 -21.56 -12.85 -24.98
N THR A 346 -21.03 -12.39 -26.12
CA THR A 346 -21.66 -11.33 -26.91
C THR A 346 -22.75 -11.88 -27.83
N ALA A 347 -23.56 -11.02 -28.46
CA ALA A 347 -24.61 -11.45 -29.39
C ALA A 347 -24.03 -12.10 -30.66
N GLU A 348 -22.80 -11.73 -31.02
CA GLU A 348 -22.00 -12.27 -32.12
C GLU A 348 -21.33 -13.60 -31.76
N GLY A 349 -21.41 -14.02 -30.50
CA GLY A 349 -20.90 -15.29 -29.98
C GLY A 349 -19.49 -15.24 -29.36
N GLU A 350 -18.83 -14.08 -29.27
CA GLU A 350 -17.52 -13.97 -28.61
C GLU A 350 -17.64 -14.21 -27.10
N PHE A 351 -16.77 -15.07 -26.54
CA PHE A 351 -16.74 -15.33 -25.10
C PHE A 351 -15.66 -14.49 -24.40
N ILE A 352 -16.10 -13.56 -23.55
CA ILE A 352 -15.25 -12.66 -22.76
C ILE A 352 -15.15 -13.24 -21.34
N PRO A 353 -13.99 -13.81 -20.94
CA PRO A 353 -13.90 -14.62 -19.72
C PRO A 353 -13.95 -13.82 -18.41
N LEU A 354 -13.47 -12.57 -18.43
CA LEU A 354 -13.38 -11.68 -17.25
C LEU A 354 -13.64 -10.23 -17.71
N GLU A 355 -14.85 -9.95 -18.18
CA GLU A 355 -15.26 -8.57 -18.49
C GLU A 355 -15.28 -7.72 -17.21
N GLN A 356 -14.86 -6.46 -17.32
CA GLN A 356 -14.80 -5.52 -16.19
C GLN A 356 -15.73 -4.35 -16.46
N SER A 357 -16.87 -4.29 -15.76
CA SER A 357 -17.75 -3.11 -15.73
C SER A 357 -17.53 -2.31 -14.45
N GLU A 358 -17.86 -1.02 -14.45
CA GLU A 358 -17.73 -0.14 -13.29
C GLU A 358 -19.08 -0.01 -12.57
N LEU A 359 -19.08 -0.07 -11.24
CA LEU A 359 -20.25 0.22 -10.43
C LEU A 359 -20.18 1.67 -9.97
N ASN A 360 -21.22 2.45 -10.23
CA ASN A 360 -21.24 3.85 -9.83
C ASN A 360 -21.35 3.98 -8.30
N LEU A 361 -20.33 4.59 -7.68
CA LEU A 361 -20.26 4.87 -6.24
C LEU A 361 -20.48 6.38 -5.95
N GLY A 362 -21.13 7.10 -6.86
CA GLY A 362 -21.25 8.55 -6.83
C GLY A 362 -20.09 9.25 -7.53
N TYR A 363 -19.66 8.76 -8.69
CA TYR A 363 -18.63 9.41 -9.50
C TYR A 363 -19.13 10.72 -10.13
N ASP A 364 -20.38 10.74 -10.61
CA ASP A 364 -21.00 11.91 -11.24
C ASP A 364 -21.32 13.03 -10.23
N THR A 365 -21.64 12.65 -8.98
CA THR A 365 -21.82 13.54 -7.83
C THR A 365 -20.49 13.90 -7.15
N GLY A 366 -19.45 13.09 -7.39
CA GLY A 366 -18.15 13.19 -6.74
C GLY A 366 -18.18 12.82 -5.24
N GLU A 367 -19.13 11.97 -4.83
CA GLU A 367 -19.21 11.30 -3.52
C GLU A 367 -18.22 10.12 -3.43
N ASP A 368 -17.63 9.70 -4.55
CA ASP A 368 -16.51 8.75 -4.62
C ASP A 368 -15.24 9.24 -3.89
N ARG A 369 -15.14 10.55 -3.66
CA ARG A 369 -14.07 11.23 -2.92
C ARG A 369 -14.41 11.27 -1.43
N LEU A 370 -13.80 10.37 -0.66
CA LEU A 370 -14.13 10.14 0.75
C LEU A 370 -13.35 11.08 1.69
N PHE A 371 -14.04 11.66 2.67
CA PHE A 371 -13.40 12.21 3.87
C PHE A 371 -13.29 11.09 4.92
N LEU A 372 -12.39 10.14 4.70
CA LEU A 372 -12.33 8.91 5.50
C LEU A 372 -11.64 9.14 6.86
N VAL A 373 -12.45 9.41 7.89
CA VAL A 373 -12.02 9.49 9.30
C VAL A 373 -12.72 8.41 10.12
N GLU A 374 -14.06 8.42 10.12
CA GLU A 374 -14.89 7.36 10.68
C GLU A 374 -15.23 6.26 9.66
N PRO A 375 -15.68 5.06 10.10
CA PRO A 375 -16.12 4.01 9.20
C PRO A 375 -17.36 4.37 8.37
N GLN A 376 -17.16 4.62 7.08
CA GLN A 376 -18.22 5.00 6.14
C GLN A 376 -18.83 3.78 5.43
N ILE A 377 -20.14 3.83 5.20
CA ILE A 377 -20.87 2.83 4.41
C ILE A 377 -20.98 3.37 2.98
N ILE A 378 -20.22 2.78 2.07
CA ILE A 378 -20.24 3.11 0.64
C ILE A 378 -21.46 2.45 0.01
N CYS A 379 -22.13 3.16 -0.89
CA CYS A 379 -23.47 2.82 -1.37
C CYS A 379 -23.52 2.87 -2.90
N HIS A 380 -23.64 1.72 -3.55
CA HIS A 380 -24.01 1.62 -4.96
C HIS A 380 -25.54 1.57 -5.06
N VAL A 381 -26.15 2.60 -5.64
CA VAL A 381 -27.58 2.59 -5.98
C VAL A 381 -27.79 1.69 -7.19
N ILE A 382 -28.69 0.71 -7.07
CA ILE A 382 -29.05 -0.17 -8.18
C ILE A 382 -30.10 0.56 -9.03
N ASP A 383 -29.63 1.27 -10.04
CA ASP A 383 -30.42 2.01 -11.03
C ASP A 383 -30.52 1.22 -12.36
N PRO A 384 -31.28 1.68 -13.37
CA PRO A 384 -31.38 1.02 -14.68
C PRO A 384 -30.07 0.92 -15.48
N ARG A 385 -28.96 1.49 -14.99
CA ARG A 385 -27.61 1.37 -15.56
C ARG A 385 -26.75 0.37 -14.80
N SER A 386 -27.18 -0.06 -13.62
CA SER A 386 -26.50 -1.03 -12.78
C SER A 386 -26.58 -2.44 -13.39
N PRO A 387 -25.48 -3.21 -13.40
CA PRO A 387 -25.51 -4.62 -13.79
C PRO A 387 -26.27 -5.53 -12.79
N PHE A 388 -26.81 -4.96 -11.71
CA PHE A 388 -27.68 -5.64 -10.73
C PHE A 388 -29.17 -5.34 -10.92
N TRP A 389 -29.56 -4.58 -11.97
CA TRP A 389 -30.93 -4.11 -12.16
C TRP A 389 -31.99 -5.22 -12.23
N ASP A 390 -31.80 -6.21 -13.11
CA ASP A 390 -32.66 -7.40 -13.25
C ASP A 390 -32.36 -8.50 -12.20
N MET A 391 -31.54 -8.24 -11.16
CA MET A 391 -31.12 -9.28 -10.19
C MET A 391 -32.05 -9.34 -8.96
N SER A 392 -32.71 -10.47 -8.78
CA SER A 392 -33.49 -10.81 -7.57
C SER A 392 -32.64 -11.50 -6.49
N ALA A 393 -33.20 -11.62 -5.28
CA ALA A 393 -32.56 -12.28 -4.13
C ALA A 393 -32.25 -13.77 -4.35
N GLU A 394 -33.00 -14.43 -5.25
CA GLU A 394 -32.75 -15.81 -5.65
C GLU A 394 -31.70 -15.88 -6.76
N SER A 395 -31.80 -15.01 -7.78
CA SER A 395 -30.84 -14.94 -8.90
C SER A 395 -29.40 -14.71 -8.41
N LEU A 396 -29.23 -13.84 -7.41
CA LEU A 396 -27.95 -13.57 -6.73
C LEU A 396 -27.22 -14.84 -6.24
N ARG A 397 -27.95 -15.91 -5.88
CA ARG A 397 -27.36 -17.16 -5.36
C ARG A 397 -26.84 -18.10 -6.43
N TRP A 398 -27.26 -17.91 -7.68
CA TRP A 398 -26.90 -18.74 -8.83
C TRP A 398 -25.94 -18.02 -9.79
N GLU A 399 -25.97 -16.69 -9.78
CA GLU A 399 -25.17 -15.82 -10.63
C GLU A 399 -23.68 -15.84 -10.24
N GLN A 400 -22.80 -15.67 -11.24
CA GLN A 400 -21.37 -15.99 -11.10
C GLN A 400 -20.46 -14.78 -11.39
N PHE A 401 -20.10 -14.03 -10.34
CA PHE A 401 -19.36 -12.78 -10.47
C PHE A 401 -18.48 -12.45 -9.24
N GLU A 402 -17.58 -11.48 -9.39
CA GLU A 402 -16.76 -10.95 -8.28
C GLU A 402 -16.71 -9.42 -8.35
N ILE A 403 -17.17 -8.73 -7.30
CA ILE A 403 -17.02 -7.28 -7.16
C ILE A 403 -15.67 -6.98 -6.53
N ILE A 404 -14.79 -6.27 -7.25
CA ILE A 404 -13.50 -5.80 -6.72
C ILE A 404 -13.64 -4.35 -6.29
N ILE A 405 -13.32 -4.08 -5.02
CA ILE A 405 -13.28 -2.74 -4.46
C ILE A 405 -11.83 -2.26 -4.39
N ILE A 406 -11.60 -1.02 -4.82
CA ILE A 406 -10.30 -0.37 -4.88
C ILE A 406 -10.41 0.98 -4.16
N LEU A 407 -9.72 1.12 -3.03
CA LEU A 407 -9.56 2.41 -2.34
C LEU A 407 -8.16 2.95 -2.65
N GLU A 408 -8.12 4.11 -3.29
CA GLU A 408 -6.91 4.89 -3.53
C GLU A 408 -6.86 6.11 -2.59
N GLY A 409 -5.67 6.65 -2.36
CA GLY A 409 -5.47 7.88 -1.58
C GLY A 409 -3.99 8.14 -1.33
N ILE A 410 -3.67 9.30 -0.78
CA ILE A 410 -2.32 9.78 -0.48
C ILE A 410 -2.07 9.69 1.02
N VAL A 411 -0.95 9.08 1.39
CA VAL A 411 -0.56 8.94 2.80
C VAL A 411 0.06 10.23 3.29
N GLU A 412 -0.68 10.95 4.14
CA GLU A 412 -0.33 12.25 4.74
C GLU A 412 1.16 12.42 5.07
N ALA A 413 1.73 11.51 5.86
CA ALA A 413 3.11 11.59 6.34
C ALA A 413 4.21 11.30 5.29
N THR A 414 3.87 10.88 4.06
CA THR A 414 4.88 10.56 3.01
C THR A 414 4.57 11.14 1.63
N GLY A 415 3.39 11.73 1.41
CA GLY A 415 2.97 12.27 0.11
C GLY A 415 2.81 11.22 -1.01
N MET A 416 2.97 9.93 -0.71
CA MET A 416 2.85 8.85 -1.70
C MET A 416 1.44 8.28 -1.76
N THR A 417 1.02 7.92 -2.97
CA THR A 417 -0.21 7.18 -3.21
C THR A 417 -0.13 5.76 -2.64
N CYS A 418 -1.28 5.31 -2.15
CA CYS A 418 -1.52 4.00 -1.56
C CYS A 418 -2.81 3.44 -2.18
N GLN A 419 -2.85 2.14 -2.45
CA GLN A 419 -4.02 1.45 -2.99
C GLN A 419 -4.31 0.21 -2.16
N ALA A 420 -5.42 0.23 -1.42
CA ALA A 420 -5.99 -0.94 -0.76
C ALA A 420 -7.05 -1.57 -1.67
N ARG A 421 -7.20 -2.91 -1.59
CA ARG A 421 -8.13 -3.67 -2.43
C ARG A 421 -8.78 -4.79 -1.62
N THR A 422 -10.02 -5.09 -1.93
CA THR A 422 -10.72 -6.31 -1.49
C THR A 422 -11.61 -6.80 -2.65
N SER A 423 -12.28 -7.93 -2.46
CA SER A 423 -13.37 -8.33 -3.34
C SER A 423 -14.51 -9.03 -2.60
N TYR A 424 -15.66 -9.14 -3.25
CA TYR A 424 -16.85 -9.83 -2.78
C TYR A 424 -17.35 -10.77 -3.88
N THR A 425 -17.39 -12.06 -3.58
CA THR A 425 -18.03 -13.08 -4.44
C THR A 425 -19.52 -13.17 -4.16
N GLU A 426 -20.26 -13.91 -4.97
CA GLU A 426 -21.70 -14.20 -4.81
C GLU A 426 -22.09 -14.61 -3.38
N ASP A 427 -21.31 -15.53 -2.78
CA ASP A 427 -21.47 -16.03 -1.40
C ASP A 427 -21.18 -15.00 -0.29
N GLU A 428 -20.66 -13.82 -0.62
CA GLU A 428 -20.22 -12.78 0.33
C GLU A 428 -21.13 -11.54 0.31
N ILE A 429 -22.31 -11.65 -0.28
CA ILE A 429 -23.32 -10.58 -0.42
C ILE A 429 -24.62 -11.01 0.28
N LEU A 430 -25.01 -10.28 1.33
CA LEU A 430 -26.19 -10.59 2.14
C LEU A 430 -27.41 -9.77 1.70
N TRP A 431 -28.40 -10.41 1.06
CA TRP A 431 -29.67 -9.76 0.72
C TRP A 431 -30.58 -9.63 1.94
N GLY A 432 -31.18 -8.46 2.15
CA GLY A 432 -32.05 -8.17 3.29
C GLY A 432 -31.32 -7.73 4.56
N TYR A 433 -30.08 -7.23 4.46
CA TYR A 433 -29.27 -6.84 5.62
C TYR A 433 -28.87 -5.36 5.62
N ARG A 434 -28.60 -4.84 6.82
CA ARG A 434 -27.94 -3.54 7.06
C ARG A 434 -26.81 -3.70 8.07
N PHE A 435 -25.79 -2.84 7.98
CA PHE A 435 -24.71 -2.80 8.98
C PHE A 435 -25.19 -2.15 10.28
N GLU A 436 -24.78 -2.71 11.43
CA GLU A 436 -25.03 -2.10 12.74
C GLU A 436 -24.28 -0.77 12.90
N PRO A 437 -24.84 0.23 13.60
CA PRO A 437 -24.12 1.45 13.96
C PRO A 437 -22.89 1.14 14.83
N CYS A 438 -21.69 1.44 14.32
CA CYS A 438 -20.41 1.22 14.99
C CYS A 438 -19.82 2.51 15.62
N MET A 439 -20.67 3.51 15.90
CA MET A 439 -20.28 4.79 16.51
C MET A 439 -21.16 5.11 17.72
N SER A 440 -20.55 5.72 18.74
CA SER A 440 -21.24 6.28 19.91
C SER A 440 -20.67 7.68 20.24
N LEU A 441 -21.44 8.49 20.95
CA LEU A 441 -20.97 9.77 21.50
C LEU A 441 -20.58 9.58 22.96
N GLU A 442 -19.29 9.71 23.30
CA GLU A 442 -18.79 9.56 24.66
C GLU A 442 -18.05 10.84 25.10
N LYS A 443 -18.52 11.45 26.20
CA LYS A 443 -17.87 12.59 26.88
C LYS A 443 -17.47 13.76 25.95
N GLY A 444 -18.24 14.01 24.90
CA GLY A 444 -18.01 15.10 23.94
C GLY A 444 -17.16 14.72 22.71
N ALA A 445 -16.75 13.46 22.56
CA ALA A 445 -16.06 12.94 21.38
C ALA A 445 -16.83 11.79 20.72
N PHE A 446 -16.70 11.64 19.41
CA PHE A 446 -17.18 10.44 18.71
C PHE A 446 -16.22 9.29 18.96
N ARG A 447 -16.76 8.16 19.43
CA ARG A 447 -16.02 6.91 19.62
C ARG A 447 -16.45 5.89 18.57
N VAL A 448 -15.47 5.36 17.85
CA VAL A 448 -15.68 4.24 16.92
C VAL A 448 -15.46 2.93 17.67
N ASP A 449 -16.42 2.02 17.54
CA ASP A 449 -16.37 0.67 18.08
C ASP A 449 -16.16 -0.35 16.96
N TYR A 450 -14.90 -0.70 16.74
CA TYR A 450 -14.52 -1.63 15.68
C TYR A 450 -15.01 -3.07 15.91
N SER A 451 -15.53 -3.44 17.09
CA SER A 451 -16.17 -4.75 17.28
C SER A 451 -17.47 -4.89 16.48
N ARG A 452 -18.21 -3.78 16.32
CA ARG A 452 -19.42 -3.66 15.49
C ARG A 452 -19.15 -3.26 14.04
N PHE A 453 -17.88 -3.15 13.61
CA PHE A 453 -17.54 -2.79 12.23
C PHE A 453 -18.09 -3.82 11.22
N GLU A 454 -18.02 -5.11 11.54
CA GLU A 454 -18.47 -6.20 10.67
C GLU A 454 -19.93 -6.64 10.91
N MET A 455 -20.56 -6.17 11.99
CA MET A 455 -21.88 -6.68 12.41
C MET A 455 -23.01 -6.16 11.50
N THR A 456 -23.95 -7.06 11.19
CA THR A 456 -25.07 -6.82 10.27
C THR A 456 -26.34 -7.44 10.83
N PHE A 457 -27.45 -6.71 10.76
CA PHE A 457 -28.77 -7.17 11.17
C PHE A 457 -29.70 -7.29 9.95
N GLU A 458 -30.68 -8.20 10.06
CA GLU A 458 -31.67 -8.45 9.02
C GLU A 458 -32.78 -7.38 9.04
N VAL A 459 -33.27 -6.99 7.86
CA VAL A 459 -34.25 -5.93 7.64
C VAL A 459 -35.17 -6.33 6.50
N GLN A 460 -36.49 -6.27 6.76
CA GLN A 460 -37.52 -6.55 5.75
C GLN A 460 -37.24 -5.78 4.46
N THR A 461 -36.86 -6.54 3.43
CA THR A 461 -36.50 -6.08 2.09
C THR A 461 -37.16 -7.04 1.11
N PRO A 462 -37.85 -6.57 0.06
CA PRO A 462 -38.43 -7.46 -0.95
C PRO A 462 -37.37 -8.39 -1.57
N ALA A 463 -37.77 -9.60 -1.96
CA ALA A 463 -36.92 -10.54 -2.69
C ALA A 463 -36.84 -10.25 -4.20
N ALA A 464 -37.77 -9.42 -4.70
CA ALA A 464 -37.89 -8.97 -6.08
C ALA A 464 -36.66 -8.20 -6.58
N SER A 465 -36.44 -8.19 -7.90
CA SER A 465 -35.36 -7.40 -8.52
C SER A 465 -35.59 -5.89 -8.40
N ALA A 466 -34.53 -5.08 -8.58
CA ALA A 466 -34.66 -3.62 -8.57
C ALA A 466 -35.59 -3.12 -9.68
N LYS A 467 -35.60 -3.82 -10.82
CA LYS A 467 -36.53 -3.63 -11.93
C LYS A 467 -37.99 -3.90 -11.56
N GLU A 468 -38.29 -5.09 -11.02
CA GLU A 468 -39.65 -5.44 -10.56
C GLU A 468 -40.17 -4.41 -9.55
N LEU A 469 -39.30 -3.93 -8.64
CA LEU A 469 -39.63 -2.88 -7.66
C LEU A 469 -39.86 -1.49 -8.29
N HIS A 470 -39.28 -1.21 -9.46
CA HIS A 470 -39.57 0.01 -10.20
C HIS A 470 -40.88 -0.13 -11.00
N GLU A 471 -41.05 -1.24 -11.72
CA GLU A 471 -42.26 -1.53 -12.51
C GLU A 471 -43.52 -1.56 -11.62
N LEU A 472 -43.45 -2.16 -10.43
CA LEU A 472 -44.53 -2.11 -9.44
C LEU A 472 -44.83 -0.67 -8.97
N ARG A 473 -43.81 0.17 -8.73
CA ARG A 473 -44.01 1.57 -8.34
C ARG A 473 -44.63 2.42 -9.44
N GLU A 474 -44.25 2.20 -10.70
CA GLU A 474 -44.88 2.90 -11.83
C GLU A 474 -46.37 2.52 -11.96
N LEU A 475 -46.73 1.26 -11.70
CA LEU A 475 -48.11 0.81 -11.65
C LEU A 475 -48.87 1.43 -10.46
N GLU A 476 -48.31 1.43 -9.25
CA GLU A 476 -48.88 2.12 -8.08
C GLU A 476 -49.14 3.61 -8.36
N GLN A 477 -48.21 4.30 -9.02
CA GLN A 477 -48.40 5.71 -9.41
C GLN A 477 -49.48 5.91 -10.48
N GLN A 478 -49.63 4.99 -11.43
CA GLN A 478 -50.68 5.03 -12.44
C GLN A 478 -52.07 4.75 -11.82
N GLU A 479 -52.20 3.79 -10.91
CA GLU A 479 -53.43 3.56 -10.15
C GLU A 479 -53.80 4.77 -9.29
N HIS A 480 -52.85 5.34 -8.54
CA HIS A 480 -53.10 6.57 -7.77
C HIS A 480 -53.51 7.76 -8.65
N SER A 481 -52.89 7.91 -9.82
CA SER A 481 -53.23 8.99 -10.77
C SER A 481 -54.63 8.83 -11.38
N THR A 482 -54.98 7.61 -11.79
CA THR A 482 -56.31 7.31 -12.34
C THR A 482 -57.41 7.40 -11.30
N LEU A 483 -57.15 7.00 -10.05
CA LEU A 483 -58.06 7.22 -8.92
C LEU A 483 -58.24 8.72 -8.61
N SER A 484 -57.17 9.53 -8.65
CA SER A 484 -57.29 10.99 -8.47
C SER A 484 -58.21 11.61 -9.52
N LEU A 485 -57.98 11.29 -10.80
CA LEU A 485 -58.82 11.76 -11.92
C LEU A 485 -60.29 11.31 -11.78
N TYR A 486 -60.53 10.10 -11.26
CA TYR A 486 -61.88 9.60 -11.00
C TYR A 486 -62.57 10.38 -9.87
N TRP A 487 -61.86 10.72 -8.79
CA TRP A 487 -62.39 11.54 -7.70
C TRP A 487 -62.61 13.00 -8.10
N ASP A 488 -61.71 13.59 -8.89
CA ASP A 488 -61.88 14.95 -9.45
C ASP A 488 -63.14 15.03 -10.35
N HIS A 489 -63.41 13.99 -11.15
CA HIS A 489 -64.66 13.89 -11.92
C HIS A 489 -65.92 13.71 -11.07
N LEU A 490 -65.83 13.04 -9.91
CA LEU A 490 -66.95 12.92 -8.95
C LEU A 490 -67.16 14.18 -8.11
N LEU A 491 -66.17 15.06 -8.00
CA LEU A 491 -66.22 16.31 -7.23
C LEU A 491 -66.60 17.54 -8.07
N GLN A 492 -66.83 17.40 -9.38
CA GLN A 492 -67.47 18.45 -10.18
C GLN A 492 -68.93 18.64 -9.71
N PRO A 493 -69.31 19.81 -9.17
CA PRO A 493 -70.69 20.04 -8.78
C PRO A 493 -71.58 20.10 -10.03
N CYS A 494 -72.73 19.43 -9.99
CA CYS A 494 -73.77 19.59 -10.99
C CYS A 494 -74.36 21.01 -10.88
N VAL A 495 -73.84 21.94 -11.69
CA VAL A 495 -74.40 23.29 -11.85
C VAL A 495 -75.69 23.19 -12.68
N PRO A 496 -76.81 23.78 -12.23
CA PRO A 496 -78.11 23.71 -12.91
C PRO A 496 -78.24 24.62 -14.13
#